data_AF-A0A7V1BS60-F1
#
_entry.id   AF-A0A7V1BS60-F1
#
_cell.length_a   1.000
_cell.length_b   1.000
_cell.length_c   1.000
_cell.angle_alpha   90.00
_cell.angle_beta   90.00
_cell.angle_gamma   90.00
#
_symmetry.space_group_name_H-M   'P 1'
#
loop_
_entity.id
_entity.type
_entity.pdbx_description
1 polymer ?
#
loop_
_entity_poly.entity_id
_entity_poly.type
_entity_poly.pdbx_seq_one_letter_code
_entity_poly.pdbx_strand_id
1 'polypeptide(L)'
;MPAEPLADWLQDEGSLTRRLTEAGNQDFHVQLLEQGLQPARTDEATALGMLENQQAWVREVLLHTGGAARVFARSVAPRDTLDLAGLDLANLGTRSLGEILFTDSRIVRGPIEISRYPSAWLPAEWRSEHCWARRSRFSNDQLQLLVCEVFLDGWPPAG
;
A
#
# COMPACT_ATOMS: atom_id res chain seq x y z
N MET A 1 3.94 10.33 -16.56
CA MET A 1 2.68 10.46 -15.80
C MET A 1 1.54 9.86 -16.61
N PRO A 2 0.56 9.17 -16.00
CA PRO A 2 -0.65 8.73 -16.68
C PRO A 2 -1.54 9.91 -17.09
N ALA A 3 -2.53 9.64 -17.93
CA ALA A 3 -3.61 10.58 -18.23
C ALA A 3 -4.60 10.67 -17.06
N GLU A 4 -5.35 11.77 -17.00
CA GLU A 4 -6.53 11.87 -16.14
C GLU A 4 -7.61 10.84 -16.51
N PRO A 5 -8.40 10.33 -15.55
CA PRO A 5 -8.46 10.70 -14.13
C PRO A 5 -7.45 9.96 -13.23
N LEU A 6 -6.65 9.04 -13.81
CA LEU A 6 -5.75 8.18 -13.03
C LEU A 6 -4.62 8.99 -12.34
N ALA A 7 -4.16 10.06 -12.98
CA ALA A 7 -3.14 10.93 -12.41
C ALA A 7 -3.59 11.60 -11.10
N ASP A 8 -4.86 12.02 -10.99
CA ASP A 8 -5.42 12.56 -9.75
C ASP A 8 -5.42 11.53 -8.60
N TRP A 9 -5.83 10.28 -8.86
CA TRP A 9 -5.76 9.23 -7.85
C TRP A 9 -4.33 8.91 -7.42
N LEU A 10 -3.37 8.92 -8.35
CA LEU A 10 -1.97 8.62 -8.03
C LEU A 10 -1.31 9.73 -7.20
N GLN A 11 -1.74 10.97 -7.37
CA GLN A 11 -1.17 12.14 -6.67
C GLN A 11 -1.90 12.45 -5.36
N ASP A 12 -3.07 11.86 -5.13
CA ASP A 12 -3.87 12.16 -3.94
C ASP A 12 -3.13 11.87 -2.63
N GLU A 13 -3.06 12.91 -1.81
CA GLU A 13 -2.43 12.85 -0.50
C GLU A 13 -3.39 12.37 0.61
N GLY A 14 -4.66 12.16 0.28
CA GLY A 14 -5.66 11.65 1.19
C GLY A 14 -5.53 10.15 1.51
N SER A 15 -6.45 9.69 2.36
CA SER A 15 -6.62 8.27 2.62
C SER A 15 -7.24 7.58 1.41
N LEU A 16 -6.46 6.71 0.74
CA LEU A 16 -6.96 5.91 -0.38
C LEU A 16 -8.17 5.07 0.03
N THR A 17 -8.17 4.53 1.25
CA THR A 17 -9.31 3.79 1.80
C THR A 17 -10.57 4.64 1.84
N ARG A 18 -10.48 5.87 2.35
CA ARG A 18 -11.62 6.79 2.41
C ARG A 18 -12.13 7.08 1.00
N ARG A 19 -11.22 7.45 0.10
CA ARG A 19 -11.55 7.83 -1.27
C ARG A 19 -12.19 6.68 -2.07
N LEU A 20 -11.69 5.46 -1.91
CA LEU A 20 -12.29 4.25 -2.47
C LEU A 20 -13.68 3.97 -1.89
N THR A 21 -13.85 4.11 -0.57
CA THR A 21 -15.15 3.92 0.09
C THR A 21 -16.21 4.89 -0.43
N GLU A 22 -15.83 6.16 -0.61
CA GLU A 22 -16.69 7.21 -1.18
C GLU A 22 -17.07 6.92 -2.65
N ALA A 23 -16.14 6.37 -3.45
CA ALA A 23 -16.40 5.98 -4.83
C ALA A 23 -17.31 4.72 -4.94
N GLY A 24 -17.17 3.75 -4.03
CA GLY A 24 -17.82 2.43 -4.12
C GLY A 24 -19.26 2.30 -3.61
N ASN A 25 -19.99 3.38 -3.36
CA ASN A 25 -21.25 3.30 -2.59
C ASN A 25 -21.09 2.56 -1.25
N GLN A 26 -19.95 2.75 -0.56
CA GLN A 26 -19.64 2.13 0.74
C GLN A 26 -19.44 0.60 0.72
N ASP A 27 -19.17 -0.01 -0.43
CA ASP A 27 -18.89 -1.46 -0.55
C ASP A 27 -17.42 -1.85 -0.29
N PHE A 28 -16.63 -0.90 0.20
CA PHE A 28 -15.20 -1.09 0.41
C PHE A 28 -14.90 -2.23 1.38
N HIS A 29 -13.97 -3.09 0.99
CA HIS A 29 -13.39 -4.07 1.90
C HIS A 29 -11.96 -4.42 1.50
N VAL A 30 -11.22 -4.96 2.46
CA VAL A 30 -9.83 -5.42 2.30
C VAL A 30 -9.81 -6.93 2.27
N GLN A 31 -9.25 -7.50 1.21
CA GLN A 31 -8.92 -8.92 1.14
C GLN A 31 -7.42 -9.10 1.44
N LEU A 32 -7.11 -9.83 2.51
CA LEU A 32 -5.73 -10.17 2.85
C LEU A 32 -5.21 -11.28 1.93
N LEU A 33 -4.07 -11.03 1.27
CA LEU A 33 -3.40 -12.04 0.45
C LEU A 33 -2.24 -12.68 1.20
N GLU A 34 -1.36 -11.85 1.75
CA GLU A 34 -0.19 -12.29 2.48
C GLU A 34 0.10 -11.36 3.66
N GLN A 35 0.56 -11.93 4.77
CA GLN A 35 1.10 -11.18 5.89
C GLN A 35 2.13 -12.01 6.65
N GLY A 36 3.33 -11.47 6.85
CA GLY A 36 4.37 -12.17 7.60
C GLY A 36 5.75 -11.56 7.47
N LEU A 37 6.73 -12.21 8.10
CA LEU A 37 8.14 -11.88 7.94
C LEU A 37 8.67 -12.52 6.65
N GLN A 38 9.21 -11.69 5.77
CA GLN A 38 9.89 -12.13 4.55
C GLN A 38 10.97 -11.14 4.14
N PRO A 39 11.92 -11.52 3.26
CA PRO A 39 12.90 -10.58 2.74
C PRO A 39 12.23 -9.41 2.02
N ALA A 40 12.68 -8.18 2.31
CA ALA A 40 12.31 -7.03 1.50
C ALA A 40 12.90 -7.16 0.09
N ARG A 41 12.16 -6.68 -0.93
CA ARG A 41 12.71 -6.56 -2.28
C ARG A 41 13.83 -5.53 -2.30
N THR A 42 14.74 -5.60 -3.27
CA THR A 42 15.91 -4.71 -3.34
C THR A 42 15.54 -3.22 -3.34
N ASP A 43 14.47 -2.85 -4.05
CA ASP A 43 14.00 -1.47 -4.10
C ASP A 43 13.34 -1.03 -2.79
N GLU A 44 12.63 -1.94 -2.12
CA GLU A 44 12.02 -1.72 -0.81
C GLU A 44 13.09 -1.54 0.28
N ALA A 45 14.11 -2.40 0.27
CA ALA A 45 15.24 -2.32 1.18
C ALA A 45 15.99 -1.00 1.00
N THR A 46 16.25 -0.59 -0.25
CA THR A 46 16.90 0.68 -0.56
C THR A 46 16.08 1.87 -0.05
N ALA A 47 14.77 1.88 -0.28
CA ALA A 47 13.88 2.97 0.14
C ALA A 47 13.76 3.10 1.67
N LEU A 48 13.88 1.97 2.39
CA LEU A 48 13.83 1.89 3.85
C LEU A 48 15.20 1.98 4.53
N GLY A 49 16.30 2.04 3.76
CA GLY A 49 17.67 2.03 4.31
C GLY A 49 18.03 0.70 4.99
N MET A 50 17.38 -0.40 4.59
CA MET A 50 17.62 -1.74 5.09
C MET A 50 18.78 -2.43 4.37
N LEU A 51 19.39 -3.42 5.02
CA LEU A 51 20.34 -4.31 4.36
C LEU A 51 19.61 -5.25 3.38
N GLU A 52 20.26 -5.61 2.28
CA GLU A 52 19.72 -6.61 1.36
C GLU A 52 19.41 -7.93 2.09
N ASN A 53 18.29 -8.55 1.74
CA ASN A 53 17.77 -9.78 2.35
C ASN A 53 17.42 -9.68 3.85
N GLN A 54 17.45 -8.49 4.45
CA GLN A 54 16.96 -8.29 5.81
C GLN A 54 15.45 -8.62 5.86
N GLN A 55 15.05 -9.33 6.92
CA GLN A 55 13.65 -9.66 7.14
C GLN A 55 12.85 -8.39 7.45
N ALA A 56 11.80 -8.19 6.67
CA ALA A 56 10.80 -7.16 6.88
C ALA A 56 9.48 -7.81 7.20
N TRP A 57 8.64 -7.13 7.97
CA TRP A 57 7.23 -7.42 7.93
C TRP A 57 6.67 -6.93 6.61
N VAL A 58 5.94 -7.80 5.95
CA VAL A 58 5.28 -7.50 4.70
C VAL A 58 3.81 -7.87 4.80
N ARG A 59 2.98 -7.01 4.21
CA ARG A 59 1.56 -7.23 4.05
C ARG A 59 1.13 -6.91 2.63
N GLU A 60 0.47 -7.86 2.00
CA GLU A 60 -0.14 -7.73 0.69
C GLU A 60 -1.66 -7.87 0.81
N VAL A 61 -2.38 -6.91 0.27
CA VAL A 61 -3.84 -6.87 0.30
C VAL A 61 -4.40 -6.45 -1.06
N LEU A 62 -5.64 -6.83 -1.31
CA LEU A 62 -6.48 -6.21 -2.32
C LEU A 62 -7.48 -5.28 -1.65
N LEU A 63 -7.67 -4.10 -2.22
CA LEU A 63 -8.73 -3.19 -1.85
C LEU A 63 -9.84 -3.28 -2.89
N HIS A 64 -11.02 -3.70 -2.45
CA HIS A 64 -12.17 -3.92 -3.30
C HIS A 64 -13.11 -2.73 -3.20
N THR A 65 -13.68 -2.33 -4.34
CA THR A 65 -14.60 -1.20 -4.47
C THR A 65 -15.39 -1.33 -5.76
N GLY A 66 -16.69 -1.06 -5.73
CA GLY A 66 -17.59 -1.27 -6.86
C GLY A 66 -17.56 -2.73 -7.34
N GLY A 67 -17.63 -3.68 -6.40
CA GLY A 67 -17.72 -5.12 -6.66
C GLY A 67 -16.46 -5.81 -7.21
N ALA A 68 -15.32 -5.12 -7.33
CA ALA A 68 -14.09 -5.69 -7.90
C ALA A 68 -12.85 -5.27 -7.11
N ALA A 69 -11.77 -6.06 -7.20
CA ALA A 69 -10.46 -5.66 -6.73
C ALA A 69 -9.99 -4.47 -7.57
N ARG A 70 -9.89 -3.30 -6.95
CA ARG A 70 -9.37 -2.11 -7.62
C ARG A 70 -7.89 -2.03 -7.38
N VAL A 71 -7.44 -2.15 -6.14
CA VAL A 71 -6.05 -1.88 -5.72
C VAL A 71 -5.36 -3.11 -5.20
N PHE A 72 -4.13 -3.35 -5.64
CA PHE A 72 -3.19 -4.18 -4.89
C PHE A 72 -2.30 -3.26 -4.05
N ALA A 73 -2.25 -3.48 -2.74
CA ALA A 73 -1.39 -2.70 -1.86
C ALA A 73 -0.39 -3.63 -1.16
N ARG A 74 0.88 -3.24 -1.22
CA ARG A 74 1.99 -3.91 -0.54
C ARG A 74 2.64 -2.95 0.44
N SER A 75 2.70 -3.36 1.69
CA SER A 75 3.27 -2.59 2.80
C SER A 75 4.46 -3.33 3.37
N VAL A 76 5.55 -2.61 3.64
CA VAL A 76 6.82 -3.19 4.10
C VAL A 76 7.39 -2.35 5.24
N ALA A 77 7.75 -2.98 6.34
CA ALA A 77 8.40 -2.34 7.48
C ALA A 77 9.56 -3.19 8.00
N PRO A 78 10.70 -2.59 8.39
CA PRO A 78 11.73 -3.32 9.11
C PRO A 78 11.12 -3.95 10.38
N ARG A 79 11.46 -5.20 10.68
CA ARG A 79 10.92 -5.90 11.85
C ARG A 79 11.09 -5.10 13.14
N ASP A 80 12.28 -4.53 13.34
CA ASP A 80 12.63 -3.84 14.58
C ASP A 80 11.80 -2.57 14.82
N THR A 81 11.29 -1.92 13.76
CA THR A 81 10.46 -0.71 13.91
C THR A 81 9.03 -1.03 14.31
N LEU A 82 8.54 -2.23 13.98
CA LEU A 82 7.18 -2.64 14.35
C LEU A 82 7.03 -2.92 15.84
N ASP A 83 8.00 -3.65 16.39
CA ASP A 83 8.03 -3.97 17.82
C ASP A 83 8.11 -2.67 18.65
N LEU A 84 8.84 -1.66 18.16
CA LEU A 84 8.99 -0.36 18.81
C LEU A 84 7.77 0.55 18.66
N ALA A 85 7.09 0.51 17.51
CA ALA A 85 5.93 1.36 17.25
C ALA A 85 4.68 0.94 18.06
N GLY A 86 4.68 -0.27 18.65
CA GLY A 86 3.53 -0.80 19.38
C GLY A 86 2.28 -0.94 18.51
N LEU A 87 2.46 -0.91 17.19
CA LEU A 87 1.38 -1.08 16.22
C LEU A 87 1.12 -2.56 16.10
N ASP A 88 -0.13 -2.95 16.36
CA ASP A 88 -0.58 -4.32 16.14
C ASP A 88 -0.80 -4.58 14.63
N LEU A 89 0.26 -4.39 13.85
CA LEU A 89 0.25 -4.68 12.42
C LEU A 89 0.10 -6.18 12.17
N ALA A 90 0.47 -7.02 13.14
CA ALA A 90 0.29 -8.45 13.10
C ALA A 90 -1.19 -8.87 13.14
N ASN A 91 -2.07 -8.13 13.84
CA ASN A 91 -3.50 -8.43 13.90
C ASN A 91 -4.37 -7.50 13.04
N LEU A 92 -3.78 -6.81 12.07
CA LEU A 92 -4.50 -5.92 11.16
C LEU A 92 -5.64 -6.63 10.41
N GLY A 93 -5.48 -7.91 10.06
CA GLY A 93 -6.53 -8.72 9.43
C GLY A 93 -7.12 -8.05 8.18
N THR A 94 -8.41 -7.70 8.24
CA THR A 94 -9.16 -7.00 7.18
C THR A 94 -9.27 -5.49 7.39
N ARG A 95 -8.57 -4.93 8.38
CA ARG A 95 -8.55 -3.47 8.63
C ARG A 95 -7.61 -2.78 7.65
N SER A 96 -7.98 -1.57 7.24
CA SER A 96 -7.15 -0.76 6.36
C SER A 96 -5.93 -0.23 7.12
N LEU A 97 -4.76 -0.32 6.49
CA LEU A 97 -3.54 0.27 7.05
C LEU A 97 -3.62 1.81 7.02
N GLY A 98 -4.24 2.37 5.97
CA GLY A 98 -4.43 3.81 5.83
C GLY A 98 -5.12 4.42 7.04
N GLU A 99 -6.24 3.84 7.51
CA GLU A 99 -6.94 4.34 8.70
C GLU A 99 -6.03 4.45 9.93
N ILE A 100 -5.14 3.48 10.16
CA ILE A 100 -4.17 3.54 11.26
C ILE A 100 -3.17 4.69 11.03
N LEU A 101 -2.60 4.79 9.83
CA LEU A 101 -1.59 5.81 9.51
C LEU A 101 -2.14 7.24 9.61
N PHE A 102 -3.42 7.45 9.27
CA PHE A 102 -4.07 8.75 9.34
C PHE A 102 -4.64 9.08 10.73
N THR A 103 -4.72 8.11 11.65
CA THR A 103 -5.19 8.35 13.03
C THR A 103 -4.07 8.83 13.94
N ASP A 104 -2.81 8.46 13.68
CA ASP A 104 -1.65 8.93 14.46
C ASP A 104 -0.96 10.11 13.78
N SER A 105 -1.19 11.32 14.29
CA SER A 105 -0.63 12.57 13.75
C SER A 105 0.90 12.67 13.81
N ARG A 106 1.58 11.76 14.52
CA ARG A 106 3.05 11.71 14.55
C ARG A 106 3.63 11.03 13.32
N ILE A 107 2.82 10.23 12.61
CA ILE A 107 3.25 9.55 11.39
C ILE A 107 3.21 10.55 10.24
N VAL A 108 4.39 10.83 9.70
CA VAL A 108 4.55 11.74 8.57
C VAL A 108 4.69 10.92 7.29
N ARG A 109 3.92 11.27 6.27
CA ARG A 109 4.12 10.75 4.91
C ARG A 109 5.22 11.55 4.20
N GLY A 110 6.18 10.85 3.63
CA GLY A 110 7.14 11.42 2.69
C GLY A 110 6.53 11.70 1.31
N PRO A 111 7.37 12.05 0.33
CA PRO A 111 6.94 12.28 -1.04
C PRO A 111 6.21 11.08 -1.65
N ILE A 112 5.33 11.35 -2.62
CA ILE A 112 4.72 10.33 -3.46
C ILE A 112 5.63 10.07 -4.67
N GLU A 113 6.06 8.83 -4.83
CA GLU A 113 6.78 8.34 -6.00
C GLU A 113 5.80 7.62 -6.93
N ILE A 114 5.72 8.04 -8.20
CA ILE A 114 4.82 7.43 -9.20
C ILE A 114 5.66 6.70 -10.24
N SER A 115 5.36 5.43 -10.49
CA SER A 115 6.09 4.60 -11.45
C SER A 115 5.20 3.54 -12.09
N ARG A 116 5.72 2.82 -13.09
CA ARG A 116 5.10 1.59 -13.56
C ARG A 116 5.49 0.45 -12.63
N TYR A 117 4.53 -0.41 -12.32
CA TYR A 117 4.76 -1.58 -11.49
C TYR A 117 5.12 -2.80 -12.34
N PRO A 118 6.18 -3.55 -11.99
CA PRO A 118 6.50 -4.80 -12.67
C PRO A 118 5.37 -5.82 -12.51
N SER A 119 4.80 -6.30 -13.63
CA SER A 119 3.70 -7.28 -13.61
C SER A 119 4.07 -8.59 -12.90
N ALA A 120 5.34 -8.97 -12.98
CA ALA A 120 5.88 -10.15 -12.29
C ALA A 120 5.78 -10.07 -10.75
N TRP A 121 5.63 -8.87 -10.19
CA TRP A 121 5.49 -8.64 -8.75
C TRP A 121 4.04 -8.67 -8.27
N LEU A 122 3.07 -8.72 -9.19
CA LEU A 122 1.66 -8.90 -8.86
C LEU A 122 1.34 -10.38 -8.63
N PRO A 123 0.37 -10.69 -7.76
CA PRO A 123 -0.21 -12.03 -7.66
C PRO A 123 -0.69 -12.52 -9.02
N ALA A 124 -0.52 -13.82 -9.30
CA ALA A 124 -0.78 -14.39 -10.62
C ALA A 124 -2.22 -14.13 -11.12
N GLU A 125 -3.20 -14.16 -10.22
CA GLU A 125 -4.61 -13.91 -10.54
C GLU A 125 -4.91 -12.47 -10.96
N TRP A 126 -4.10 -11.50 -10.51
CA TRP A 126 -4.29 -10.06 -10.74
C TRP A 126 -3.16 -9.46 -11.58
N ARG A 127 -2.36 -10.32 -12.21
CA ARG A 127 -1.24 -9.89 -13.05
C ARG A 127 -1.77 -9.10 -14.25
N SER A 128 -1.43 -7.83 -14.29
CA SER A 128 -1.66 -6.96 -15.43
C SER A 128 -0.36 -6.26 -15.83
N GLU A 129 -0.22 -6.02 -17.13
CA GLU A 129 0.92 -5.31 -17.70
C GLU A 129 0.68 -3.81 -17.64
N HIS A 130 1.76 -3.06 -17.44
CA HIS A 130 1.71 -1.60 -17.39
C HIS A 130 0.82 -1.04 -16.27
N CYS A 131 0.63 -1.70 -15.13
CA CYS A 131 0.01 -1.05 -13.98
C CYS A 131 0.82 0.19 -13.57
N TRP A 132 0.13 1.28 -13.24
CA TRP A 132 0.78 2.39 -12.53
C TRP A 132 0.88 2.04 -11.05
N ALA A 133 1.75 2.68 -10.30
CA ALA A 133 1.75 2.57 -8.86
C ALA A 133 2.17 3.90 -8.26
N ARG A 134 1.73 4.13 -7.03
CA ARG A 134 2.29 5.17 -6.19
C ARG A 134 2.92 4.53 -4.96
N ARG A 135 3.96 5.16 -4.45
CA ARG A 135 4.69 4.68 -3.28
C ARG A 135 5.06 5.84 -2.38
N SER A 136 4.89 5.65 -1.08
CA SER A 136 5.31 6.61 -0.08
C SER A 136 5.89 5.92 1.14
N ARG A 137 6.88 6.57 1.75
CA ARG A 137 7.37 6.22 3.07
C ARG A 137 6.54 6.94 4.14
N PHE A 138 6.15 6.22 5.17
CA PHE A 138 5.52 6.72 6.38
C PHE A 138 6.48 6.50 7.55
N SER A 139 6.67 7.52 8.36
CA SER A 139 7.65 7.47 9.44
C SER A 139 7.30 8.33 10.63
N ASN A 140 7.67 7.86 11.81
CA ASN A 140 7.80 8.66 13.04
C ASN A 140 9.08 8.21 13.78
N ASP A 141 9.24 8.58 15.06
CA ASP A 141 10.43 8.22 15.85
C ASP A 141 10.65 6.71 16.00
N GLN A 142 9.60 5.89 15.86
CA GLN A 142 9.62 4.46 16.13
C GLN A 142 9.29 3.60 14.90
N LEU A 143 8.56 4.16 13.93
CA LEU A 143 8.05 3.48 12.74
C LEU A 143 8.80 3.93 11.49
N GLN A 144 9.13 2.95 10.64
CA GLN A 144 9.44 3.16 9.22
C GLN A 144 8.60 2.16 8.41
N LEU A 145 7.83 2.66 7.46
CA LEU A 145 6.89 1.87 6.68
C LEU A 145 6.87 2.37 5.25
N LEU A 146 7.00 1.47 4.30
CA LEU A 146 6.85 1.74 2.88
C LEU A 146 5.49 1.20 2.44
N VAL A 147 4.68 2.03 1.81
CA VAL A 147 3.38 1.62 1.25
C VAL A 147 3.44 1.84 -0.25
N CYS A 148 3.21 0.77 -1.00
CA CYS A 148 3.08 0.77 -2.45
C CYS A 148 1.65 0.38 -2.81
N GLU A 149 0.96 1.26 -3.53
CA GLU A 149 -0.41 1.05 -4.00
C GLU A 149 -0.35 0.94 -5.52
N VAL A 150 -0.64 -0.26 -6.01
CA VAL A 150 -0.51 -0.63 -7.42
C VAL A 150 -1.84 -0.58 -8.09
N PHE A 151 -1.80 0.16 -9.19
CA PHE A 151 -2.86 0.53 -10.06
C PHE A 151 -3.24 -0.60 -11.09
N LEU A 152 -3.90 -1.73 -10.68
CA LEU A 152 -4.57 -2.83 -11.47
C LEU A 152 -5.46 -2.45 -12.70
N ASP A 153 -6.18 -3.38 -13.32
CA ASP A 153 -7.14 -3.02 -14.37
C ASP A 153 -8.47 -2.55 -13.78
N GLY A 154 -8.98 -1.42 -14.28
CA GLY A 154 -10.25 -0.85 -13.83
C GLY A 154 -10.17 0.10 -12.61
N TRP A 155 -9.03 0.75 -12.35
CA TRP A 155 -8.91 1.87 -11.37
C TRP A 155 -10.06 2.81 -11.43
N PRO A 156 -10.55 3.23 -10.26
CA PRO A 156 -11.97 3.36 -10.07
C PRO A 156 -12.54 4.38 -11.07
N PRO A 157 -13.52 3.96 -11.89
CA PRO A 157 -14.79 4.63 -11.98
C PRO A 157 -15.76 3.81 -11.12
N ALA A 158 -15.89 4.18 -9.85
CA ALA A 158 -17.03 3.79 -9.05
C ALA A 158 -17.82 5.08 -8.83
N GLY A 159 -18.99 5.15 -9.48
CA GLY A 159 -19.81 6.36 -9.63
C GLY A 159 -19.38 7.25 -10.78
#